data_AF-A0A920I1Y5-F1
#
_entry.id   AF-A0A920I1Y5-F1
#
_cell.length_a   1.000
_cell.length_b   1.000
_cell.length_c   1.000
_cell.angle_alpha   90.00
_cell.angle_beta   90.00
_cell.angle_gamma   90.00
#
_symmetry.space_group_name_H-M   'P 1'
#
loop_
_entity.id
_entity.type
_entity.pdbx_description
1 polymer ?
#
loop_
_entity_poly.entity_id
_entity_poly.type
_entity_poly.pdbx_seq_one_letter_code
_entity_poly.pdbx_strand_id
1 'polypeptide(L)'
;MTTPPYAQPTPRENALHALAVDRAANLPIILYNYPGRMAAEMSEEYLDRVGRSPNFCAIKESSGDINRLHMLARDYPHIQTSCGMDDQALEFFAWGAESWICAGSNFAPEAHIVLWKTCVVDGDYTLGRKIMSAMLPLMRTLEQGGKFLQCIKYGCAIRGLPAGPPRAPLRDLNKDEKRSLEQVIRVMDRTVNELMAGAGKGGK
;
A
#
# COMPACT_ATOMS: atom_id res chain seq x y z
N MET A 1 -7.08 16.24 22.88
CA MET A 1 -8.26 15.41 22.64
C MET A 1 -8.28 15.08 21.16
N THR A 2 -7.80 13.91 20.76
CA THR A 2 -7.94 13.40 19.38
C THR A 2 -8.80 12.16 19.46
N THR A 3 -10.09 12.39 19.57
CA THR A 3 -11.12 11.38 19.34
C THR A 3 -11.22 11.13 17.83
N PRO A 4 -11.53 9.90 17.38
CA PRO A 4 -12.01 9.68 16.01
C PRO A 4 -13.13 10.67 15.68
N PRO A 5 -13.39 10.97 14.39
CA PRO A 5 -14.35 11.99 14.01
C PRO A 5 -15.65 11.80 14.80
N TYR A 6 -15.98 12.81 15.61
CA TYR A 6 -17.09 12.74 16.57
C TYR A 6 -18.42 12.41 15.86
N ALA A 7 -18.58 12.92 14.64
CA ALA A 7 -19.64 12.54 13.74
C ALA A 7 -19.05 11.78 12.54
N GLN A 8 -19.61 10.61 12.25
CA GLN A 8 -19.28 9.84 11.07
C GLN A 8 -20.42 9.91 10.06
N PRO A 9 -20.12 10.21 8.78
CA PRO A 9 -21.14 10.18 7.75
C PRO A 9 -21.61 8.72 7.53
N THR A 10 -22.89 8.57 7.20
CA THR A 10 -23.40 7.30 6.66
C THR A 10 -22.73 6.96 5.32
N PRO A 11 -22.71 5.68 4.90
CA PRO A 11 -22.20 5.30 3.58
C PRO A 11 -22.83 6.10 2.44
N ARG A 12 -24.13 6.37 2.52
CA ARG A 12 -24.86 7.20 1.56
C ARG A 12 -24.35 8.64 1.51
N GLU A 13 -24.19 9.30 2.66
CA GLU A 13 -23.70 10.68 2.71
C GLU A 13 -22.28 10.78 2.16
N ASN A 14 -21.42 9.81 2.50
CA ASN A 14 -20.05 9.77 2.01
C ASN A 14 -20.01 9.55 0.48
N ALA A 15 -20.86 8.67 -0.06
CA ALA A 15 -20.95 8.44 -1.52
C ALA A 15 -21.45 9.69 -2.26
N LEU A 16 -22.43 10.41 -1.71
CA LEU A 16 -22.92 11.67 -2.29
C LEU A 16 -21.84 12.76 -2.28
N HIS A 17 -21.01 12.80 -1.24
CA HIS A 17 -19.86 13.70 -1.19
C HIS A 17 -18.85 13.36 -2.30
N ALA A 18 -18.46 12.09 -2.44
CA ALA A 18 -17.53 11.66 -3.48
C ALA A 18 -18.06 11.96 -4.89
N LEU A 19 -19.35 11.74 -5.14
CA LEU A 19 -20.01 12.10 -6.41
C LEU A 19 -20.07 13.61 -6.66
N ALA A 20 -20.11 14.44 -5.60
CA ALA A 20 -20.02 15.89 -5.76
C ALA A 20 -18.61 16.34 -6.16
N VAL A 21 -17.58 15.73 -5.57
CA VAL A 21 -16.17 15.94 -5.98
C VAL A 21 -15.96 15.49 -7.41
N ASP A 22 -16.47 14.31 -7.78
CA ASP A 22 -16.45 13.78 -9.15
C ASP A 22 -17.03 14.77 -10.17
N ARG A 23 -18.25 15.27 -9.94
CA ARG A 23 -18.87 16.27 -10.83
C ARG A 23 -18.08 17.57 -10.96
N ALA A 24 -17.42 18.00 -9.89
CA ALA A 24 -16.67 19.26 -9.87
C ALA A 24 -15.29 19.11 -10.52
N ALA A 25 -14.60 17.99 -10.29
CA ALA A 25 -13.25 17.76 -10.79
C ALA A 25 -13.25 17.18 -12.21
N ASN A 26 -14.16 16.25 -12.50
CA ASN A 26 -14.25 15.50 -13.75
C ASN A 26 -12.89 14.89 -14.19
N LEU A 27 -12.24 14.20 -13.25
CA LEU A 27 -10.95 13.53 -13.44
C LEU A 27 -11.06 12.07 -12.97
N PRO A 28 -10.15 11.18 -13.41
CA PRO A 28 -10.05 9.84 -12.85
C PRO A 28 -9.79 9.87 -11.34
N ILE A 29 -10.51 9.05 -10.60
CA ILE A 29 -10.51 8.97 -9.14
C ILE A 29 -10.09 7.58 -8.70
N ILE A 30 -9.07 7.56 -7.83
CA ILE A 30 -8.74 6.39 -7.03
C ILE A 30 -9.37 6.58 -5.65
N LEU A 31 -10.35 5.75 -5.32
CA LEU A 31 -10.92 5.67 -3.98
C LEU A 31 -9.84 5.23 -2.99
N TYR A 32 -9.93 5.67 -1.73
CA TYR A 32 -9.00 5.24 -0.69
C TYR A 32 -9.79 4.73 0.51
N ASN A 33 -9.79 3.41 0.72
CA ASN A 33 -10.43 2.78 1.87
C ASN A 33 -9.37 2.43 2.92
N TYR A 34 -9.42 3.11 4.06
CA TYR A 34 -8.54 2.80 5.20
C TYR A 34 -9.29 2.96 6.54
N PRO A 35 -10.18 2.02 6.88
CA PRO A 35 -11.06 2.13 8.05
C PRO A 35 -10.31 2.37 9.36
N GLY A 36 -9.13 1.75 9.53
CA GLY A 36 -8.28 1.95 10.71
C GLY A 36 -7.80 3.38 10.95
N ARG A 37 -7.84 4.27 9.93
CA ARG A 37 -7.48 5.69 10.06
C ARG A 37 -8.62 6.65 9.77
N MET A 38 -9.58 6.25 8.94
CA MET A 38 -10.73 7.07 8.55
C MET A 38 -11.91 6.88 9.50
N ALA A 39 -11.90 5.80 10.27
CA ALA A 39 -13.00 5.35 11.13
C ALA A 39 -14.32 5.10 10.38
N ALA A 40 -14.30 5.11 9.04
CA ALA A 40 -15.41 4.76 8.17
C ALA A 40 -14.90 3.81 7.09
N GLU A 41 -15.73 2.85 6.70
CA GLU A 41 -15.46 1.91 5.62
C GLU A 41 -16.33 2.24 4.39
N MET A 42 -15.75 2.09 3.20
CA MET A 42 -16.48 2.18 1.94
C MET A 42 -17.23 0.86 1.69
N SER A 43 -18.44 0.73 2.24
CA SER A 43 -19.28 -0.46 2.09
C SER A 43 -19.70 -0.74 0.64
N GLU A 44 -20.29 -1.91 0.39
CA GLU A 44 -20.94 -2.22 -0.90
C GLU A 44 -21.97 -1.17 -1.29
N GLU A 45 -22.78 -0.66 -0.34
CA GLU A 45 -23.73 0.45 -0.62
C GLU A 45 -23.01 1.71 -1.14
N TYR A 46 -21.82 2.01 -0.62
CA TYR A 46 -21.02 3.12 -1.11
C TYR A 46 -20.53 2.84 -2.55
N LEU A 47 -19.98 1.64 -2.78
CA LEU A 47 -19.40 1.23 -4.06
C LEU A 47 -20.48 1.18 -5.17
N ASP A 48 -21.66 0.65 -4.89
CA ASP A 48 -22.82 0.60 -5.80
C ASP A 48 -23.29 1.98 -6.28
N ARG A 49 -23.05 3.02 -5.46
CA ARG A 49 -23.42 4.40 -5.80
C ARG A 49 -22.34 5.06 -6.65
N VAL A 50 -21.08 4.98 -6.21
CA VAL A 50 -19.97 5.66 -6.91
C VAL A 50 -19.58 4.95 -8.20
N GLY A 51 -19.64 3.61 -8.25
CA GLY A 51 -19.29 2.81 -9.42
C GLY A 51 -20.17 3.05 -10.66
N ARG A 52 -21.26 3.81 -10.51
CA ARG A 52 -22.09 4.28 -11.64
C ARG A 52 -21.40 5.37 -12.46
N SER A 53 -20.43 6.08 -11.88
CA SER A 53 -19.63 7.07 -12.59
C SER A 53 -18.36 6.43 -13.13
N PRO A 54 -18.02 6.63 -14.42
CA PRO A 54 -16.83 6.04 -15.04
C PRO A 54 -15.52 6.65 -14.52
N ASN A 55 -15.59 7.76 -13.78
CA ASN A 55 -14.41 8.41 -13.23
C ASN A 55 -13.82 7.64 -12.03
N PHE A 56 -14.60 6.83 -11.31
CA PHE A 56 -14.09 5.99 -10.22
C PHE A 56 -13.41 4.73 -10.80
N CYS A 57 -12.17 4.88 -11.22
CA CYS A 57 -11.45 3.85 -11.96
C CYS A 57 -10.68 2.85 -11.09
N ALA A 58 -10.41 3.19 -9.83
CA ALA A 58 -9.66 2.30 -8.93
C ALA A 58 -9.98 2.54 -7.46
N ILE A 59 -9.58 1.59 -6.61
CA ILE A 59 -9.62 1.67 -5.16
C ILE A 59 -8.28 1.23 -4.56
N LYS A 60 -7.63 2.13 -3.82
CA LYS A 60 -6.56 1.78 -2.89
C LYS A 60 -7.20 1.15 -1.65
N GLU A 61 -7.04 -0.16 -1.52
CA GLU A 61 -7.58 -0.92 -0.40
C GLU A 61 -6.50 -1.14 0.68
N SER A 62 -6.74 -0.57 1.85
CA SER A 62 -5.83 -0.56 3.01
C SER A 62 -6.51 -1.06 4.29
N SER A 63 -7.63 -1.80 4.20
CA SER A 63 -8.28 -2.40 5.37
C SER A 63 -7.45 -3.53 6.00
N GLY A 64 -6.67 -4.24 5.19
CA GLY A 64 -6.00 -5.48 5.59
C GLY A 64 -6.92 -6.72 5.55
N ASP A 65 -8.17 -6.58 5.12
CA ASP A 65 -9.12 -7.69 5.02
C ASP A 65 -9.05 -8.38 3.64
N ILE A 66 -8.60 -9.63 3.64
CA ILE A 66 -8.50 -10.44 2.42
C ILE A 66 -9.87 -10.77 1.81
N ASN A 67 -10.93 -10.89 2.62
CA ASN A 67 -12.27 -11.13 2.10
C ASN A 67 -12.76 -9.94 1.29
N ARG A 68 -12.37 -8.73 1.71
CA ARG A 68 -12.69 -7.51 0.99
C ARG A 68 -11.93 -7.40 -0.32
N LEU A 69 -10.66 -7.83 -0.38
CA LEU A 69 -9.93 -7.98 -1.64
C LEU A 69 -10.70 -8.91 -2.60
N HIS A 70 -11.15 -10.07 -2.12
CA HIS A 70 -11.91 -11.02 -2.96
C HIS A 70 -13.24 -10.43 -3.43
N MET A 71 -13.97 -9.73 -2.55
CA MET A 71 -15.23 -9.06 -2.89
C MET A 71 -15.01 -8.00 -3.97
N LEU A 72 -14.00 -7.14 -3.82
CA LEU A 72 -13.69 -6.10 -4.81
C LEU A 72 -13.33 -6.71 -6.17
N ALA A 73 -12.45 -7.72 -6.18
CA ALA A 73 -12.01 -8.38 -7.40
C ALA A 73 -13.17 -9.12 -8.12
N ARG A 74 -14.12 -9.70 -7.37
CA ARG A 74 -15.22 -10.49 -7.94
C ARG A 74 -16.42 -9.64 -8.33
N ASP A 75 -16.86 -8.76 -7.44
CA ASP A 75 -18.15 -8.07 -7.55
C ASP A 75 -18.00 -6.65 -8.15
N TYR A 76 -16.79 -6.06 -8.07
CA TYR A 76 -16.49 -4.72 -8.60
C TYR A 76 -15.29 -4.70 -9.57
N PRO A 77 -15.18 -5.61 -10.56
CA PRO A 77 -14.02 -5.69 -11.47
C PRO A 77 -13.84 -4.45 -12.37
N HIS A 78 -14.83 -3.56 -12.42
CA HIS A 78 -14.76 -2.27 -13.12
C HIS A 78 -14.02 -1.18 -12.32
N ILE A 79 -13.75 -1.42 -11.04
CA ILE A 79 -12.95 -0.56 -10.17
C ILE A 79 -11.64 -1.31 -9.89
N GLN A 80 -10.54 -0.88 -10.51
CA GLN A 80 -9.28 -1.60 -10.38
C GLN A 80 -8.79 -1.57 -8.93
N THR A 81 -8.49 -2.74 -8.37
CA THR A 81 -7.99 -2.81 -6.99
C THR A 81 -6.49 -2.49 -6.98
N SER A 82 -6.09 -1.58 -6.10
CA SER A 82 -4.70 -1.24 -5.82
C SER A 82 -4.35 -1.69 -4.41
N CYS A 83 -3.19 -2.33 -4.26
CA CYS A 83 -2.67 -2.63 -2.94
C CYS A 83 -2.36 -1.35 -2.17
N GLY A 84 -2.85 -1.28 -0.94
CA GLY A 84 -2.55 -0.20 -0.02
C GLY A 84 -2.11 -0.66 1.37
N MET A 85 -2.05 -1.96 1.62
CA MET A 85 -1.49 -2.56 2.83
C MET A 85 -0.20 -3.29 2.42
N ASP A 86 0.96 -2.75 2.79
CA ASP A 86 2.22 -3.11 2.13
C ASP A 86 2.66 -4.57 2.37
N ASP A 87 2.20 -5.22 3.44
CA ASP A 87 2.48 -6.64 3.73
C ASP A 87 1.58 -7.63 2.96
N GLN A 88 0.63 -7.16 2.15
CA GLN A 88 -0.31 -7.97 1.36
C GLN A 88 -0.13 -7.81 -0.16
N ALA A 89 0.95 -7.17 -0.62
CA ALA A 89 1.14 -6.87 -2.05
C ALA A 89 1.11 -8.12 -2.94
N LEU A 90 1.71 -9.23 -2.50
CA LEU A 90 1.72 -10.50 -3.24
C LEU A 90 0.30 -11.04 -3.46
N GLU A 91 -0.51 -11.04 -2.41
CA GLU A 91 -1.90 -11.51 -2.43
C GLU A 91 -2.74 -10.64 -3.35
N PHE A 92 -2.57 -9.31 -3.28
CA PHE A 92 -3.25 -8.38 -4.18
C PHE A 92 -2.92 -8.65 -5.64
N PHE A 93 -1.63 -8.84 -5.97
CA PHE A 93 -1.22 -9.15 -7.34
C PHE A 93 -1.82 -10.48 -7.81
N ALA A 94 -1.85 -11.50 -6.95
CA ALA A 94 -2.46 -12.79 -7.27
C ALA A 94 -3.96 -12.70 -7.58
N TRP A 95 -4.65 -11.68 -7.05
CA TRP A 95 -6.06 -11.39 -7.31
C TRP A 95 -6.31 -10.36 -8.42
N GLY A 96 -5.28 -10.02 -9.20
CA GLY A 96 -5.40 -9.17 -10.39
C GLY A 96 -5.18 -7.68 -10.15
N ALA A 97 -4.73 -7.28 -8.96
CA ALA A 97 -4.28 -5.91 -8.74
C ALA A 97 -3.02 -5.64 -9.59
N GLU A 98 -3.05 -4.60 -10.41
CA GLU A 98 -1.90 -4.21 -11.25
C GLU A 98 -1.09 -3.06 -10.62
N SER A 99 -1.53 -2.56 -9.47
CA SER A 99 -0.95 -1.37 -8.84
C SER A 99 -0.77 -1.53 -7.33
N TRP A 100 0.23 -0.80 -6.83
CA TRP A 100 0.61 -0.80 -5.42
C TRP A 100 1.02 0.61 -5.00
N ILE A 101 0.22 1.23 -4.15
CA ILE A 101 0.46 2.58 -3.62
C ILE A 101 1.08 2.44 -2.23
N CYS A 102 2.40 2.26 -2.23
CA CYS A 102 3.23 1.99 -1.05
C CYS A 102 4.05 3.20 -0.63
N ALA A 103 4.32 3.33 0.68
CA ALA A 103 5.22 4.37 1.17
C ALA A 103 6.67 3.91 1.19
N GLY A 104 6.94 2.62 1.41
CA GLY A 104 8.29 2.04 1.43
C GLY A 104 9.08 2.28 0.13
N SER A 105 8.38 2.38 -1.01
CA SER A 105 8.98 2.68 -2.32
C SER A 105 9.68 4.04 -2.39
N ASN A 106 9.42 4.97 -1.47
CA ASN A 106 10.13 6.26 -1.43
C ASN A 106 11.64 6.09 -1.14
N PHE A 107 12.05 5.00 -0.50
CA PHE A 107 13.46 4.75 -0.19
C PHE A 107 13.96 3.37 -0.67
N ALA A 108 13.06 2.42 -0.95
CA ALA A 108 13.41 1.11 -1.49
C ALA A 108 12.69 0.80 -2.82
N PRO A 109 12.66 1.71 -3.81
CA PRO A 109 11.89 1.51 -5.04
C PRO A 109 12.31 0.26 -5.81
N GLU A 110 13.60 -0.10 -5.80
CA GLU A 110 14.13 -1.23 -6.55
C GLU A 110 13.48 -2.55 -6.12
N ALA A 111 13.37 -2.80 -4.81
CA ALA A 111 12.73 -4.00 -4.29
C ALA A 111 11.23 -4.06 -4.63
N HIS A 112 10.54 -2.90 -4.57
CA HIS A 112 9.11 -2.82 -4.88
C HIS A 112 8.84 -3.08 -6.37
N ILE A 113 9.66 -2.49 -7.25
CA ILE A 113 9.59 -2.70 -8.70
C ILE A 113 9.89 -4.16 -9.05
N VAL A 114 10.89 -4.77 -8.40
CA VAL A 114 11.24 -6.17 -8.61
C VAL A 114 10.07 -7.09 -8.26
N LEU A 115 9.43 -6.90 -7.10
CA LEU A 115 8.26 -7.70 -6.73
C LEU A 115 7.11 -7.50 -7.72
N TRP A 116 6.76 -6.24 -8.02
CA TRP A 116 5.67 -5.91 -8.94
C TRP A 116 5.91 -6.53 -10.32
N LYS A 117 7.10 -6.35 -10.90
CA LYS A 117 7.41 -6.90 -12.22
C LYS A 117 7.33 -8.42 -12.22
N THR A 118 7.95 -9.06 -11.22
CA THR A 118 7.98 -10.52 -11.11
C THR A 118 6.56 -11.11 -11.04
N CYS A 119 5.66 -10.49 -10.26
CA CYS A 119 4.30 -11.00 -10.07
C CYS A 119 3.35 -10.57 -11.20
N VAL A 120 3.31 -9.28 -11.52
CA VAL A 120 2.29 -8.68 -12.39
C VAL A 120 2.66 -8.80 -13.86
N VAL A 121 3.93 -8.57 -14.21
CA VAL A 121 4.40 -8.59 -15.60
C VAL A 121 4.82 -10.00 -16.03
N ASP A 122 5.62 -10.67 -15.21
CA ASP A 122 6.21 -11.97 -15.56
C ASP A 122 5.35 -13.16 -15.10
N GLY A 123 4.38 -12.94 -14.20
CA GLY A 123 3.49 -13.99 -13.68
C GLY A 123 4.17 -15.02 -12.75
N ASP A 124 5.41 -14.77 -12.31
CA ASP A 124 6.17 -15.71 -11.48
C ASP A 124 5.88 -15.50 -9.98
N TYR A 125 4.76 -16.05 -9.52
CA TYR A 125 4.40 -16.03 -8.10
C TYR A 125 5.30 -16.92 -7.22
N THR A 126 6.10 -17.82 -7.81
CA THR A 126 7.05 -18.64 -7.05
C THR A 126 8.25 -17.81 -6.63
N LEU A 127 8.84 -17.05 -7.56
CA LEU A 127 9.88 -16.07 -7.26
C LEU A 127 9.32 -14.89 -6.47
N GLY A 128 8.12 -14.41 -6.83
CA GLY A 128 7.39 -13.36 -6.12
C GLY A 128 7.24 -13.65 -4.62
N ARG A 129 6.89 -14.89 -4.25
CA ARG A 129 6.81 -15.30 -2.84
C ARG A 129 8.14 -15.20 -2.11
N LYS A 130 9.26 -15.53 -2.77
CA LYS A 130 10.61 -15.42 -2.18
C LYS A 130 11.00 -13.95 -1.98
N ILE A 131 10.72 -13.10 -2.97
CA ILE A 131 10.96 -11.66 -2.89
C ILE A 131 10.12 -11.04 -1.77
N MET A 132 8.81 -11.31 -1.75
CA MET A 132 7.92 -10.79 -0.70
C MET A 132 8.36 -11.29 0.68
N SER A 133 8.78 -12.55 0.82
CA SER A 133 9.34 -13.07 2.08
C SER A 133 10.56 -12.29 2.56
N ALA A 134 11.42 -11.84 1.65
CA ALA A 134 12.56 -10.98 1.99
C ALA A 134 12.14 -9.55 2.39
N MET A 135 11.02 -9.06 1.85
CA MET A 135 10.47 -7.72 2.12
C MET A 135 9.62 -7.67 3.40
N LEU A 136 8.99 -8.78 3.81
CA LEU A 136 8.08 -8.84 4.97
C LEU A 136 8.65 -8.27 6.28
N PRO A 137 9.93 -8.46 6.64
CA PRO A 137 10.49 -7.81 7.84
C PRO A 137 10.42 -6.28 7.78
N LEU A 138 10.66 -5.69 6.60
CA LEU A 138 10.48 -4.25 6.39
C LEU A 138 8.99 -3.90 6.49
N MET A 139 8.11 -4.63 5.82
CA MET A 139 6.67 -4.31 5.81
C MET A 139 6.06 -4.37 7.21
N ARG A 140 6.43 -5.36 8.02
CA ARG A 140 6.04 -5.42 9.45
C ARG A 140 6.54 -4.22 10.23
N THR A 141 7.77 -3.77 9.97
CA THR A 141 8.33 -2.57 10.62
C THR A 141 7.51 -1.32 10.27
N LEU A 142 7.06 -1.20 9.02
CA LEU A 142 6.27 -0.07 8.57
C LEU A 142 4.82 -0.13 9.10
N GLU A 143 4.11 -1.23 8.86
CA GLU A 143 2.67 -1.35 9.13
C GLU A 143 2.36 -1.60 10.62
N GLN A 144 3.20 -2.36 11.31
CA GLN A 144 2.93 -2.85 12.67
C GLN A 144 3.85 -2.18 13.72
N GLY A 145 4.90 -1.48 13.30
CA GLY A 145 5.87 -0.84 14.20
C GLY A 145 5.41 0.47 14.84
N GLY A 146 4.21 0.98 14.51
CA GLY A 146 3.61 2.17 15.12
C GLY A 146 4.27 3.51 14.79
N LYS A 147 5.34 3.50 13.97
CA LYS A 147 6.13 4.69 13.60
C LYS A 147 6.29 4.85 12.08
N PHE A 148 5.25 4.49 11.34
CA PHE A 148 5.21 4.46 9.88
C PHE A 148 5.88 5.68 9.23
N LEU A 149 5.37 6.90 9.46
CA LEU A 149 5.88 8.12 8.81
C LEU A 149 7.35 8.41 9.17
N GLN A 150 7.73 8.14 10.42
CA GLN A 150 9.10 8.31 10.88
C GLN A 150 10.06 7.35 10.17
N CYS A 151 9.64 6.10 9.98
CA CYS A 151 10.40 5.11 9.22
C CYS A 151 10.56 5.55 7.76
N ILE A 152 9.50 6.04 7.10
CA ILE A 152 9.61 6.54 5.71
C ILE A 152 10.60 7.70 5.63
N LYS A 153 10.46 8.72 6.49
CA LYS A 153 11.36 9.88 6.52
C LYS A 153 12.82 9.49 6.77
N TYR A 154 13.05 8.58 7.72
CA TYR A 154 14.40 8.09 8.01
C TYR A 154 14.97 7.26 6.87
N GLY A 155 14.15 6.39 6.26
CA GLY A 155 14.48 5.64 5.05
C GLY A 155 14.92 6.55 3.89
N CYS A 156 14.19 7.63 3.63
CA CYS A 156 14.60 8.62 2.63
C CYS A 156 15.95 9.26 2.99
N ALA A 157 16.14 9.64 4.26
CA ALA A 157 17.38 10.29 4.71
C ALA A 157 18.62 9.40 4.54
N ILE A 158 18.53 8.08 4.84
CA ILE A 158 19.64 7.14 4.61
C ILE A 158 19.94 6.93 3.13
N ARG A 159 18.99 7.24 2.23
CA ARG A 159 19.17 7.23 0.76
C ARG A 159 19.59 8.59 0.21
N GLY A 160 19.95 9.55 1.08
CA GLY A 160 20.38 10.88 0.67
C GLY A 160 19.24 11.81 0.23
N LEU A 161 17.98 11.44 0.48
CA LEU A 161 16.80 12.24 0.17
C LEU A 161 16.31 12.93 1.45
N PRO A 162 16.67 14.20 1.68
CA PRO A 162 16.33 14.89 2.93
C PRO A 162 14.81 15.09 3.05
N ALA A 163 14.18 14.35 3.98
CA ALA A 163 12.73 14.42 4.21
C ALA A 163 12.34 15.29 5.43
N GLY A 164 13.33 15.83 6.16
CA GLY A 164 13.14 16.59 7.40
C GLY A 164 12.48 15.78 8.54
N PRO A 165 12.41 16.34 9.76
CA PRO A 165 11.74 15.69 10.88
C PRO A 165 10.22 15.58 10.65
N PRO A 166 9.52 14.67 11.35
CA PRO A 166 8.07 14.67 11.39
C PRO A 166 7.56 15.90 12.17
N ARG A 167 6.38 16.41 11.80
CA ARG A 167 5.74 17.49 12.57
C ARG A 167 5.15 16.93 13.86
N ALA A 168 5.22 17.71 14.95
CA ALA A 168 4.54 17.38 16.20
C ALA A 168 3.03 17.11 15.95
N PRO A 169 2.39 16.16 16.66
CA PRO A 169 2.85 15.48 17.88
C PRO A 169 3.78 14.27 17.64
N LEU A 170 4.10 13.93 16.39
CA LEU A 170 5.04 12.85 16.10
C LEU A 170 6.46 13.24 16.52
N ARG A 171 7.22 12.28 17.04
CA ARG A 171 8.64 12.41 17.39
C ARG A 171 9.49 11.56 16.47
N ASP A 172 10.78 11.88 16.39
CA ASP A 172 11.76 11.10 15.64
C ASP A 172 11.91 9.66 16.14
N LEU A 173 12.48 8.81 15.28
CA LEU A 173 12.98 7.49 15.69
C LEU A 173 14.12 7.65 16.70
N ASN A 174 14.14 6.78 17.71
CA ASN A 174 15.27 6.65 18.61
C ASN A 174 16.43 5.87 17.94
N LYS A 175 17.56 5.75 18.64
CA LYS A 175 18.76 5.09 18.09
C LYS A 175 18.54 3.62 17.73
N ASP A 176 17.78 2.89 18.55
CA ASP A 176 17.55 1.46 18.36
C ASP A 176 16.56 1.19 17.23
N GLU A 177 15.53 2.04 17.10
CA GLU A 177 14.58 2.02 15.98
C GLU A 177 15.27 2.30 14.64
N LYS A 178 16.17 3.31 14.61
CA LYS A 178 16.97 3.61 13.42
C LYS A 178 17.84 2.42 13.01
N ARG A 179 18.58 1.85 13.97
CA ARG A 179 19.41 0.66 13.74
C ARG A 179 18.59 -0.53 13.24
N SER A 180 17.41 -0.75 13.81
CA SER A 180 16.51 -1.84 13.42
C SER A 180 16.00 -1.64 12.00
N LEU A 181 15.61 -0.41 11.62
CA LEU A 181 15.17 -0.10 10.26
C LEU A 181 16.30 -0.31 9.24
N GLU A 182 17.50 0.19 9.51
CA GLU A 182 18.67 -0.02 8.65
C GLU A 182 18.98 -1.50 8.46
N GLN A 183 18.87 -2.29 9.53
CA GLN A 183 19.11 -3.73 9.48
C GLN A 183 18.12 -4.44 8.54
N VAL A 184 16.82 -4.16 8.66
CA VAL A 184 15.81 -4.81 7.80
C VAL A 184 15.94 -4.38 6.34
N ILE A 185 16.26 -3.10 6.08
CA ILE A 185 16.53 -2.60 4.72
C ILE A 185 17.73 -3.32 4.11
N ARG A 186 18.86 -3.38 4.84
CA ARG A 186 20.07 -4.05 4.36
C ARG A 186 19.85 -5.53 4.05
N VAL A 187 19.12 -6.24 4.92
CA VAL A 187 18.82 -7.66 4.72
C VAL A 187 17.91 -7.87 3.51
N MET A 188 16.88 -7.04 3.37
CA MET A 188 15.98 -7.06 2.21
C MET A 188 16.77 -6.83 0.91
N ASP A 189 17.54 -5.74 0.82
CA ASP A 189 18.29 -5.39 -0.38
C ASP A 189 19.24 -6.52 -0.81
N ARG A 190 20.03 -7.05 0.14
CA ARG A 190 20.93 -8.17 -0.14
C ARG A 190 20.18 -9.39 -0.66
N THR A 191 19.10 -9.78 0.02
CA THR A 191 18.37 -11.01 -0.30
C THR A 191 17.65 -10.90 -1.65
N VAL A 192 17.04 -9.74 -1.94
CA VAL A 192 16.42 -9.47 -3.24
C VAL A 192 17.46 -9.50 -4.36
N ASN A 193 18.63 -8.88 -4.15
CA ASN A 193 19.71 -8.90 -5.14
C ASN A 193 20.24 -10.31 -5.42
N GLU A 194 20.41 -11.15 -4.38
CA GLU A 194 20.80 -12.55 -4.53
C GLU A 194 19.78 -13.37 -5.32
N LEU A 195 18.48 -13.17 -5.04
CA LEU A 195 17.39 -13.83 -5.77
C LEU A 195 17.40 -13.44 -7.26
N MET A 196 17.55 -12.15 -7.56
CA MET A 196 17.57 -11.67 -8.95
C MET A 196 18.82 -12.12 -9.71
N ALA A 197 19.98 -12.18 -9.06
CA ALA A 197 21.20 -12.72 -9.65
C ALA A 197 21.11 -14.24 -9.93
N GLY A 198 20.37 -14.98 -9.09
CA GLY A 198 20.10 -16.41 -9.28
C GLY A 198 19.10 -16.70 -10.41
N ALA A 199 18.03 -15.89 -10.51
CA ALA A 199 17.00 -16.05 -11.55
C ALA A 199 17.58 -15.92 -12.97
N GLY A 200 18.52 -14.98 -13.19
CA GLY A 200 19.20 -14.81 -14.48
C GLY A 200 20.10 -15.97 -14.91
N LYS A 201 20.43 -16.92 -14.03
CA LYS A 201 21.27 -18.09 -14.34
C LYS A 201 20.49 -19.36 -14.64
N GLY A 202 19.18 -19.39 -14.35
CA GLY A 202 18.31 -20.55 -14.52
C GLY A 202 17.51 -20.58 -15.83
N GLY A 203 17.57 -19.52 -16.64
CA GLY A 203 16.93 -19.44 -17.95
C GLY A 203 17.86 -19.89 -19.07
N LYS A 204 17.96 -21.20 -19.29
CA LYS A 204 18.39 -21.83 -20.55
C LYS A 204 17.53 -23.06 -20.81
#